data_AF-A0A971SGR4-F1
#
_entry.id   AF-A0A971SGR4-F1
#
_cell.length_a   1.000
_cell.length_b   1.000
_cell.length_c   1.000
_cell.angle_alpha   90.00
_cell.angle_beta   90.00
_cell.angle_gamma   90.00
#
_symmetry.space_group_name_H-M   'P 1'
#
loop_
_entity.id
_entity.type
_entity.pdbx_description
1 polymer ?
#
loop_
_entity_poly.entity_id
_entity_poly.type
_entity_poly.pdbx_seq_one_letter_code
_entity_poly.pdbx_strand_id
1 'polypeptide(L)'
;MNNLRIDNSTLLSGKIRLGDGSYIAQGSMLRSEDDSITIGNSTWVLENTAIIGTKEYPVNVGSKTVFGHKCMIVGATIGDLCEIGNGVIMLEGSKIGNWCIFGEGTIIPKDAIIPDNSVVIGRPGRVIRSLTQEDKDMIAKMRGNDTSISEYVENIIDNERGINMGKLYELNGKTPEVAESTYIAETAEINGDVIIGENCKIAGGVKIVGNAHGPVIIGNNVHILENSVLHLLPDNKLIIKDNVTIGPGSIVHGTTLEENVVIESGAIVCDYSHIGENATIKAGSLVQQRKTVEANSIVEGFPAKEIGKNEKTQERPSWSFR
;
A
#
# COMPACT_ATOMS: atom_id res chain seq x y z
N MET A 1 -14.76 -28.78 2.95
CA MET A 1 -15.17 -27.64 3.80
C MET A 1 -14.27 -26.49 3.42
N ASN A 2 -14.84 -25.31 3.20
CA ASN A 2 -14.05 -24.15 2.76
C ASN A 2 -13.22 -23.65 3.96
N ASN A 3 -11.90 -23.88 3.97
CA ASN A 3 -11.04 -23.57 5.12
C ASN A 3 -10.51 -22.12 5.11
N LEU A 4 -11.16 -21.23 4.35
CA LEU A 4 -10.81 -19.82 4.32
C LEU A 4 -11.05 -19.16 5.67
N ARG A 5 -10.10 -18.31 6.06
CA ARG A 5 -10.25 -17.43 7.22
C ARG A 5 -10.07 -15.98 6.75
N ILE A 6 -11.09 -15.17 6.93
CA ILE A 6 -11.05 -13.74 6.59
C ILE A 6 -11.61 -13.00 7.80
N ASP A 7 -10.82 -12.10 8.37
CA ASP A 7 -11.29 -11.33 9.52
C ASP A 7 -12.21 -10.18 9.12
N ASN A 8 -13.14 -9.84 10.02
CA ASN A 8 -14.22 -8.87 9.78
C ASN A 8 -13.77 -7.46 9.37
N SER A 9 -12.57 -7.04 9.77
CA SER A 9 -12.04 -5.70 9.42
C SER A 9 -11.25 -5.69 8.10
N THR A 10 -11.17 -6.82 7.41
CA THR A 10 -10.57 -6.92 6.08
C THR A 10 -11.49 -6.26 5.05
N LEU A 11 -10.91 -5.51 4.11
CA LEU A 11 -11.62 -5.07 2.91
C LEU A 11 -11.12 -5.83 1.70
N LEU A 12 -12.01 -6.61 1.08
CA LEU A 12 -11.77 -7.30 -0.19
C LEU A 12 -12.61 -6.58 -1.25
N SER A 13 -11.96 -5.91 -2.21
CA SER A 13 -12.61 -5.11 -3.24
C SER A 13 -12.34 -5.67 -4.64
N GLY A 14 -13.41 -5.88 -5.41
CA GLY A 14 -13.37 -6.55 -6.69
C GLY A 14 -13.34 -8.07 -6.55
N LYS A 15 -13.08 -8.73 -7.67
CA LYS A 15 -13.03 -10.20 -7.75
C LYS A 15 -11.64 -10.72 -7.39
N ILE A 16 -11.57 -11.56 -6.36
CA ILE A 16 -10.33 -12.09 -5.78
C ILE A 16 -10.43 -13.62 -5.65
N ARG A 17 -9.37 -14.32 -6.06
CA ARG A 17 -9.25 -15.78 -5.91
C ARG A 17 -8.38 -16.14 -4.72
N LEU A 18 -8.92 -16.93 -3.81
CA LEU A 18 -8.25 -17.39 -2.60
C LEU A 18 -8.18 -18.92 -2.56
N GLY A 19 -6.98 -19.46 -2.36
CA GLY A 19 -6.74 -20.88 -2.20
C GLY A 19 -7.25 -21.41 -0.86
N ASP A 20 -7.53 -22.71 -0.78
CA ASP A 20 -8.00 -23.35 0.46
C ASP A 20 -7.00 -23.18 1.62
N GLY A 21 -7.53 -22.96 2.82
CA GLY A 21 -6.73 -22.73 4.03
C GLY A 21 -6.01 -21.39 4.09
N SER A 22 -6.22 -20.49 3.11
CA SER A 22 -5.66 -19.14 3.18
C SER A 22 -6.30 -18.30 4.29
N TYR A 23 -5.50 -17.38 4.82
CA TYR A 23 -5.91 -16.49 5.92
C TYR A 23 -5.64 -15.04 5.55
N ILE A 24 -6.66 -14.19 5.61
CA ILE A 24 -6.54 -12.73 5.45
C ILE A 24 -6.89 -12.08 6.79
N ALA A 25 -5.87 -11.48 7.42
CA ALA A 25 -5.94 -10.96 8.78
C ALA A 25 -6.52 -9.54 8.86
N GLN A 26 -6.85 -9.11 10.08
CA GLN A 26 -7.46 -7.83 10.40
C GLN A 26 -6.81 -6.63 9.69
N GLY A 27 -7.64 -5.72 9.17
CA GLY A 27 -7.21 -4.47 8.55
C GLY A 27 -6.47 -4.63 7.23
N SER A 28 -6.33 -5.86 6.72
CA SER A 28 -5.76 -6.08 5.38
C SER A 28 -6.72 -5.56 4.30
N MET A 29 -6.16 -4.99 3.25
CA MET A 29 -6.90 -4.36 2.16
C MET A 29 -6.44 -4.98 0.84
N LEU A 30 -7.29 -5.78 0.20
CA LEU A 30 -7.01 -6.37 -1.11
C LEU A 30 -7.89 -5.69 -2.14
N ARG A 31 -7.30 -4.98 -3.09
CA ARG A 31 -8.00 -4.31 -4.20
C ARG A 31 -7.62 -4.95 -5.52
N SER A 32 -8.55 -5.71 -6.10
CA SER A 32 -8.40 -6.31 -7.40
C SER A 32 -9.18 -5.53 -8.46
N GLU A 33 -8.47 -5.06 -9.47
CA GLU A 33 -9.06 -4.50 -10.69
C GLU A 33 -8.98 -5.53 -11.81
N ASP A 34 -10.09 -5.74 -12.52
CA ASP A 34 -10.13 -6.68 -13.64
C ASP A 34 -9.66 -8.11 -13.28
N ASP A 35 -10.09 -8.62 -12.13
CA ASP A 35 -9.91 -10.04 -11.75
C ASP A 35 -8.43 -10.47 -11.60
N SER A 36 -7.63 -9.57 -11.02
CA SER A 36 -6.16 -9.54 -11.05
C SER A 36 -5.45 -10.05 -9.79
N ILE A 37 -6.17 -10.52 -8.75
CA ILE A 37 -5.54 -11.05 -7.53
C ILE A 37 -5.85 -12.55 -7.38
N THR A 38 -4.79 -13.35 -7.30
CA THR A 38 -4.84 -14.77 -6.96
C THR A 38 -3.87 -15.08 -5.82
N ILE A 39 -4.38 -15.71 -4.76
CA ILE A 39 -3.63 -16.14 -3.57
C ILE A 39 -3.68 -17.66 -3.45
N GLY A 40 -2.53 -18.31 -3.32
CA GLY A 40 -2.39 -19.77 -3.23
C GLY A 40 -2.93 -20.39 -1.95
N ASN A 41 -2.93 -21.73 -1.90
CA ASN A 41 -3.43 -22.50 -0.76
C ASN A 41 -2.59 -22.22 0.49
N SER A 42 -3.24 -22.13 1.65
CA SER A 42 -2.56 -21.97 2.94
C SER A 42 -1.60 -20.78 3.02
N THR A 43 -1.80 -19.77 2.17
CA THR A 43 -1.06 -18.51 2.18
C THR A 43 -1.72 -17.54 3.14
N TRP A 44 -0.92 -16.88 3.99
CA TRP A 44 -1.44 -15.95 4.98
C TRP A 44 -1.02 -14.52 4.67
N VAL A 45 -1.98 -13.62 4.69
CA VAL A 45 -1.80 -12.18 4.56
C VAL A 45 -2.08 -11.57 5.93
N LEU A 46 -1.01 -11.17 6.63
CA LEU A 46 -1.13 -10.65 7.99
C LEU A 46 -1.50 -9.16 8.03
N GLU A 47 -1.81 -8.71 9.25
CA GLU A 47 -2.57 -7.51 9.57
C GLU A 47 -2.10 -6.26 8.85
N ASN A 48 -3.05 -5.45 8.41
CA ASN A 48 -2.84 -4.17 7.75
C ASN A 48 -2.01 -4.25 6.45
N THR A 49 -1.87 -5.43 5.85
CA THR A 49 -1.22 -5.58 4.55
C THR A 49 -2.14 -5.07 3.45
N ALA A 50 -1.59 -4.26 2.55
CA ALA A 50 -2.27 -3.79 1.34
C ALA A 50 -1.77 -4.58 0.12
N ILE A 51 -2.69 -5.15 -0.66
CA ILE A 51 -2.38 -5.84 -1.93
C ILE A 51 -3.25 -5.24 -3.02
N ILE A 52 -2.60 -4.73 -4.07
CA ILE A 52 -3.27 -4.07 -5.18
C ILE A 52 -2.85 -4.78 -6.46
N GLY A 53 -3.84 -5.31 -7.18
CA GLY A 53 -3.67 -5.89 -8.51
C GLY A 53 -4.42 -5.08 -9.55
N THR A 54 -3.81 -4.94 -10.72
CA THR A 54 -4.43 -4.34 -11.90
C THR A 54 -4.32 -5.28 -13.09
N LYS A 55 -5.02 -4.96 -14.19
CA LYS A 55 -4.92 -5.73 -15.43
C LYS A 55 -3.48 -5.82 -15.97
N GLU A 56 -2.74 -4.72 -15.90
CA GLU A 56 -1.36 -4.63 -16.42
C GLU A 56 -0.36 -5.24 -15.44
N TYR A 57 -0.64 -5.14 -14.14
CA TYR A 57 0.20 -5.68 -13.08
C TYR A 57 -0.65 -6.48 -12.08
N PRO A 58 -1.00 -7.74 -12.42
CA PRO A 58 -1.73 -8.61 -11.51
C PRO A 58 -0.85 -9.07 -10.33
N VAL A 59 -1.50 -9.50 -9.25
CA VAL A 59 -0.84 -10.14 -8.12
C VAL A 59 -1.15 -11.63 -8.13
N ASN A 60 -0.10 -12.45 -8.24
CA ASN A 60 -0.21 -13.91 -8.19
C ASN A 60 0.73 -14.45 -7.12
N VAL A 61 0.18 -15.06 -6.08
CA VAL A 61 0.96 -15.58 -4.95
C VAL A 61 0.82 -17.10 -4.87
N GLY A 62 1.95 -17.78 -4.74
CA GLY A 62 2.03 -19.21 -4.49
C GLY A 62 1.44 -19.61 -3.14
N SER A 63 1.44 -20.91 -2.90
CA SER A 63 0.92 -21.56 -1.71
C SER A 63 1.92 -21.52 -0.55
N LYS A 64 1.39 -21.54 0.67
CA LYS A 64 2.16 -21.52 1.94
C LYS A 64 3.12 -20.34 2.06
N THR A 65 2.92 -19.27 1.30
CA THR A 65 3.63 -18.00 1.47
C THR A 65 2.99 -17.22 2.62
N VAL A 66 3.78 -16.53 3.43
CA VAL A 66 3.24 -15.67 4.50
C VAL A 66 3.76 -14.26 4.33
N PHE A 67 2.83 -13.31 4.32
CA PHE A 67 3.11 -11.90 4.41
C PHE A 67 3.10 -11.49 5.87
N GLY A 68 4.20 -10.89 6.33
CA GLY A 68 4.25 -10.18 7.58
C GLY A 68 3.27 -9.01 7.63
N HIS A 69 3.17 -8.38 8.79
CA HIS A 69 2.27 -7.26 9.01
C HIS A 69 2.65 -6.05 8.14
N LYS A 70 1.64 -5.29 7.72
CA LYS A 70 1.81 -4.02 7.01
C LYS A 70 2.66 -4.12 5.75
N CYS A 71 2.57 -5.22 4.99
CA CYS A 71 3.21 -5.25 3.67
C CYS A 71 2.45 -4.37 2.67
N MET A 72 3.12 -3.88 1.63
CA MET A 72 2.51 -3.19 0.50
C MET A 72 2.91 -3.89 -0.79
N ILE A 73 1.98 -4.61 -1.40
CA ILE A 73 2.22 -5.39 -2.61
C ILE A 73 1.44 -4.76 -3.75
N VAL A 74 2.15 -4.23 -4.74
CA VAL A 74 1.55 -3.63 -5.94
C VAL A 74 1.99 -4.45 -7.14
N GLY A 75 1.10 -5.29 -7.66
CA GLY A 75 1.30 -6.04 -8.90
C GLY A 75 2.56 -6.90 -8.97
N ALA A 76 2.65 -7.95 -8.16
CA ALA A 76 3.82 -8.84 -8.06
C ALA A 76 3.45 -10.32 -8.26
N THR A 77 4.37 -11.09 -8.83
CA THR A 77 4.30 -12.57 -8.84
C THR A 77 5.22 -13.13 -7.78
N ILE A 78 4.70 -13.94 -6.86
CA ILE A 78 5.44 -14.46 -5.71
C ILE A 78 5.28 -15.98 -5.66
N GLY A 79 6.39 -16.71 -5.58
CA GLY A 79 6.39 -18.16 -5.52
C GLY A 79 5.88 -18.77 -4.21
N ASP A 80 5.95 -20.08 -4.12
CA ASP A 80 5.54 -20.86 -2.96
C ASP A 80 6.55 -20.71 -1.81
N LEU A 81 6.07 -20.92 -0.58
CA LEU A 81 6.91 -21.06 0.62
C LEU A 81 7.85 -19.85 0.87
N CYS A 82 7.39 -18.65 0.52
CA CYS A 82 8.12 -17.43 0.83
C CYS A 82 7.73 -16.91 2.22
N GLU A 83 8.72 -16.36 2.94
CA GLU A 83 8.50 -15.57 4.15
C GLU A 83 8.78 -14.10 3.84
N ILE A 84 7.73 -13.32 3.76
CA ILE A 84 7.82 -11.89 3.47
C ILE A 84 7.81 -11.16 4.81
N GLY A 85 8.93 -10.53 5.19
CA GLY A 85 9.03 -9.80 6.45
C GLY A 85 8.04 -8.63 6.57
N ASN A 86 7.85 -8.15 7.80
CA ASN A 86 6.97 -7.01 8.09
C ASN A 86 7.36 -5.77 7.29
N GLY A 87 6.38 -5.00 6.81
CA GLY A 87 6.63 -3.73 6.14
C GLY A 87 7.34 -3.85 4.78
N VAL A 88 7.42 -5.04 4.18
CA VAL A 88 8.01 -5.20 2.85
C VAL A 88 7.13 -4.51 1.81
N ILE A 89 7.79 -3.79 0.89
CA ILE A 89 7.16 -3.15 -0.26
C ILE A 89 7.59 -3.89 -1.52
N MET A 90 6.65 -4.34 -2.33
CA MET A 90 6.93 -4.90 -3.65
C MET A 90 6.24 -4.07 -4.73
N LEU A 91 7.03 -3.61 -5.69
CA LEU A 91 6.56 -2.77 -6.79
C LEU A 91 6.24 -3.58 -8.04
N GLU A 92 5.62 -2.91 -9.00
CA GLU A 92 4.93 -3.49 -10.14
C GLU A 92 5.84 -4.35 -11.00
N GLY A 93 5.35 -5.50 -11.44
CA GLY A 93 6.06 -6.42 -12.31
C GLY A 93 7.17 -7.23 -11.63
N SER A 94 7.41 -7.04 -10.32
CA SER A 94 8.40 -7.85 -9.60
C SER A 94 8.03 -9.34 -9.58
N LYS A 95 9.04 -10.19 -9.72
CA LYS A 95 8.92 -11.66 -9.83
C LYS A 95 9.81 -12.33 -8.80
N ILE A 96 9.19 -13.00 -7.85
CA ILE A 96 9.85 -13.68 -6.74
C ILE A 96 9.72 -15.19 -6.92
N GLY A 97 10.85 -15.88 -6.87
CA GLY A 97 10.93 -17.34 -6.88
C GLY A 97 10.39 -17.98 -5.60
N ASN A 98 10.47 -19.31 -5.54
CA ASN A 98 10.04 -20.08 -4.37
C ASN A 98 11.07 -20.01 -3.25
N TRP A 99 10.66 -20.29 -2.01
CA TRP A 99 11.58 -20.38 -0.88
C TRP A 99 12.42 -19.12 -0.67
N CYS A 100 11.80 -17.94 -0.70
CA CYS A 100 12.50 -16.68 -0.44
C CYS A 100 12.22 -16.16 0.97
N ILE A 101 13.22 -15.57 1.61
CA ILE A 101 13.06 -14.82 2.86
C ILE A 101 13.35 -13.34 2.57
N PHE A 102 12.45 -12.45 2.98
CA PHE A 102 12.64 -11.02 2.90
C PHE A 102 12.79 -10.43 4.30
N GLY A 103 13.88 -9.71 4.53
CA GLY A 103 14.04 -8.94 5.76
C GLY A 103 12.97 -7.84 5.86
N GLU A 104 12.59 -7.50 7.08
CA GLU A 104 11.59 -6.46 7.34
C GLU A 104 11.96 -5.12 6.68
N GLY A 105 10.95 -4.42 6.16
CA GLY A 105 11.12 -3.11 5.52
C GLY A 105 11.88 -3.12 4.19
N THR A 106 12.14 -4.30 3.61
CA THR A 106 12.78 -4.44 2.29
C THR A 106 11.89 -3.86 1.19
N ILE A 107 12.50 -3.18 0.22
CA ILE A 107 11.79 -2.64 -0.96
C ILE A 107 12.26 -3.37 -2.21
N ILE A 108 11.35 -4.09 -2.86
CA ILE A 108 11.61 -4.76 -4.13
C ILE A 108 11.24 -3.82 -5.28
N PRO A 109 12.22 -3.37 -6.09
CA PRO A 109 11.96 -2.45 -7.18
C PRO A 109 11.04 -3.03 -8.27
N LYS A 110 10.50 -2.13 -9.09
CA LYS A 110 9.74 -2.46 -10.29
C LYS A 110 10.52 -3.44 -11.16
N ASP A 111 9.83 -4.45 -11.68
CA ASP A 111 10.36 -5.48 -12.60
C ASP A 111 11.55 -6.30 -12.03
N ALA A 112 11.86 -6.20 -10.74
CA ALA A 112 12.95 -6.94 -10.13
C ALA A 112 12.67 -8.45 -10.15
N ILE A 113 13.71 -9.24 -10.43
CA ILE A 113 13.65 -10.70 -10.44
C ILE A 113 14.47 -11.24 -9.26
N ILE A 114 13.82 -11.95 -8.36
CA ILE A 114 14.45 -12.61 -7.20
C ILE A 114 14.40 -14.12 -7.44
N PRO A 115 15.55 -14.81 -7.57
CA PRO A 115 15.59 -16.26 -7.77
C PRO A 115 15.10 -17.06 -6.56
N ASP A 116 14.74 -18.32 -6.78
CA ASP A 116 14.41 -19.27 -5.72
C ASP A 116 15.51 -19.35 -4.65
N ASN A 117 15.13 -19.72 -3.43
CA ASN A 117 16.04 -19.93 -2.31
C ASN A 117 16.82 -18.67 -1.92
N SER A 118 16.29 -17.47 -2.11
CA SER A 118 17.01 -16.21 -1.83
C SER A 118 16.70 -15.64 -0.45
N VAL A 119 17.72 -15.13 0.25
CA VAL A 119 17.53 -14.16 1.34
C VAL A 119 17.76 -12.76 0.80
N VAL A 120 16.75 -11.90 0.92
CA VAL A 120 16.74 -10.55 0.35
C VAL A 120 16.57 -9.53 1.46
N ILE A 121 17.44 -8.52 1.47
CA ILE A 121 17.33 -7.40 2.41
C ILE A 121 17.59 -6.07 1.71
N GLY A 122 17.12 -4.98 2.31
CA GLY A 122 17.55 -3.62 1.97
C GLY A 122 16.55 -2.80 1.17
N ARG A 123 16.92 -1.54 0.96
CA ARG A 123 16.10 -0.50 0.31
C ARG A 123 17.01 0.30 -0.63
N PRO A 124 17.20 -0.14 -1.88
CA PRO A 124 16.50 -1.25 -2.57
C PRO A 124 16.98 -2.64 -2.16
N GLY A 125 16.12 -3.64 -2.30
CA GLY A 125 16.36 -5.03 -1.93
C GLY A 125 17.43 -5.69 -2.79
N ARG A 126 18.30 -6.48 -2.14
CA ARG A 126 19.38 -7.24 -2.76
C ARG A 126 19.44 -8.65 -2.18
N VAL A 127 19.69 -9.63 -3.04
CA VAL A 127 19.99 -11.00 -2.60
C VAL A 127 21.35 -10.98 -1.92
N ILE A 128 21.38 -11.36 -0.63
CA ILE A 128 22.63 -11.38 0.15
C ILE A 128 23.24 -12.78 0.27
N ARG A 129 22.42 -13.81 0.14
CA ARG A 129 22.83 -15.23 0.16
C ARG A 129 21.65 -16.11 -0.26
N SER A 130 21.93 -17.39 -0.50
CA SER A 130 20.89 -18.41 -0.57
C SER A 130 20.43 -18.85 0.82
N LEU A 131 19.24 -19.47 0.89
CA LEU A 131 18.73 -20.10 2.11
C LEU A 131 19.69 -21.20 2.58
N THR A 132 19.92 -21.25 3.89
CA THR A 132 20.57 -22.39 4.56
C THR A 132 19.54 -23.48 4.88
N GLN A 133 20.02 -24.64 5.36
CA GLN A 133 19.11 -25.66 5.88
C GLN A 133 18.33 -25.15 7.10
N GLU A 134 18.98 -24.37 7.98
CA GLU A 134 18.32 -23.77 9.15
C GLU A 134 17.17 -22.84 8.75
N ASP A 135 17.34 -22.04 7.69
CA ASP A 135 16.25 -21.21 7.15
C ASP A 135 15.07 -22.07 6.67
N LYS A 136 15.36 -23.16 5.94
CA LYS A 136 14.33 -24.09 5.44
C LYS A 136 13.61 -24.81 6.57
N ASP A 137 14.34 -25.23 7.60
CA ASP A 137 13.78 -25.88 8.79
C ASP A 137 12.91 -24.90 9.58
N MET A 138 13.29 -23.62 9.65
CA MET A 138 12.47 -22.57 10.24
C MET A 138 11.14 -22.40 9.50
N ILE A 139 11.18 -22.26 8.17
CA ILE A 139 9.99 -22.16 7.31
C ILE A 139 9.10 -23.40 7.49
N ALA A 140 9.70 -24.59 7.43
CA ALA A 140 8.98 -25.85 7.62
C ALA A 140 8.29 -25.88 8.98
N LYS A 141 8.98 -25.52 10.07
CA LYS A 141 8.42 -25.49 11.43
C LYS A 141 7.22 -24.54 11.54
N MET A 142 7.29 -23.36 10.91
CA MET A 142 6.16 -22.42 10.87
C MET A 142 4.96 -22.96 10.10
N ARG A 143 5.16 -23.95 9.21
CA ARG A 143 4.12 -24.68 8.48
C ARG A 143 3.84 -26.07 9.07
N GLY A 144 4.13 -26.29 10.37
CA GLY A 144 3.86 -27.57 11.03
C GLY A 144 4.72 -28.73 10.52
N ASN A 145 5.90 -28.42 9.97
CA ASN A 145 6.83 -29.32 9.27
C ASN A 145 6.27 -29.94 7.98
N ASP A 146 5.24 -29.34 7.37
CA ASP A 146 4.74 -29.73 6.06
C ASP A 146 4.93 -28.61 5.02
N THR A 147 5.84 -28.85 4.07
CA THR A 147 6.17 -27.94 2.97
C THR A 147 5.67 -28.45 1.62
N SER A 148 4.87 -29.52 1.60
CA SER A 148 4.24 -30.01 0.38
C SER A 148 3.27 -28.97 -0.19
N ILE A 149 3.18 -28.90 -1.52
CA ILE A 149 2.23 -28.02 -2.22
C ILE A 149 1.10 -28.89 -2.75
N SER A 150 -0.13 -28.59 -2.33
CA SER A 150 -1.34 -29.26 -2.81
C SER A 150 -1.83 -28.65 -4.12
N GLU A 151 -2.69 -29.39 -4.83
CA GLU A 151 -3.43 -28.84 -5.97
C GLU A 151 -4.27 -27.63 -5.53
N TYR A 152 -4.27 -26.58 -6.34
CA TYR A 152 -4.98 -25.34 -6.05
C TYR A 152 -6.49 -25.59 -5.93
N VAL A 153 -7.07 -25.16 -4.81
CA VAL A 153 -8.52 -25.25 -4.60
C VAL A 153 -9.06 -23.83 -4.56
N GLU A 154 -9.74 -23.43 -5.64
CA GLU A 154 -10.21 -22.07 -5.85
C GLU A 154 -11.43 -21.74 -4.99
N ASN A 155 -11.38 -20.54 -4.40
CA ASN A 155 -12.55 -19.87 -3.84
C ASN A 155 -12.59 -18.44 -4.36
N ILE A 156 -13.73 -18.03 -4.92
CA ILE A 156 -13.90 -16.70 -5.48
C ILE A 156 -14.66 -15.84 -4.48
N ILE A 157 -14.07 -14.69 -4.13
CA ILE A 157 -14.75 -13.58 -3.46
C ILE A 157 -15.00 -12.53 -4.53
N ASP A 158 -16.24 -12.07 -4.67
CA ASP A 158 -16.60 -11.03 -5.63
C ASP A 158 -17.43 -9.97 -4.92
N ASN A 159 -16.76 -8.88 -4.55
CA ASN A 159 -17.38 -7.77 -3.85
C ASN A 159 -17.35 -6.54 -4.77
N GLU A 160 -18.53 -6.05 -5.14
CA GLU A 160 -18.64 -4.80 -5.88
C GLU A 160 -18.06 -3.63 -5.06
N ARG A 161 -17.47 -2.66 -5.76
CA ARG A 161 -17.12 -1.37 -5.18
C ARG A 161 -18.40 -0.56 -4.97
N GLY A 162 -19.08 -0.79 -3.85
CA GLY A 162 -20.24 0.01 -3.45
C GLY A 162 -19.87 1.46 -3.19
N ILE A 163 -20.79 2.40 -3.42
CA ILE A 163 -20.66 3.81 -3.03
C ILE A 163 -20.83 3.90 -1.52
N ASN A 164 -19.82 3.47 -0.76
CA ASN A 164 -19.82 3.62 0.69
C ASN A 164 -19.29 5.02 1.05
N MET A 165 -19.74 5.55 2.19
CA MET A 165 -19.46 6.91 2.66
C MET A 165 -18.58 6.89 3.91
N GLY A 166 -17.56 6.02 3.94
CA GLY A 166 -16.62 5.85 5.07
C GLY A 166 -17.24 6.00 6.46
N LYS A 167 -16.45 6.51 7.40
CA LYS A 167 -16.91 6.99 8.71
C LYS A 167 -16.44 8.42 8.91
N LEU A 168 -17.38 9.35 8.89
CA LEU A 168 -17.15 10.77 9.18
C LEU A 168 -17.62 11.06 10.61
N TYR A 169 -16.79 11.72 11.41
CA TYR A 169 -17.17 12.09 12.77
C TYR A 169 -16.71 13.49 13.15
N GLU A 170 -17.58 14.17 13.90
CA GLU A 170 -17.31 15.48 14.46
C GLU A 170 -16.18 15.39 15.50
N LEU A 171 -15.31 16.39 15.49
CA LEU A 171 -14.31 16.58 16.53
C LEU A 171 -14.13 18.07 16.79
N ASN A 172 -14.16 18.48 18.06
CA ASN A 172 -14.00 19.88 18.48
C ASN A 172 -14.95 20.87 17.76
N GLY A 173 -16.20 20.47 17.48
CA GLY A 173 -17.19 21.31 16.79
C GLY A 173 -16.99 21.42 15.27
N LYS A 174 -16.10 20.61 14.68
CA LYS A 174 -15.85 20.55 13.24
C LYS A 174 -16.19 19.16 12.70
N THR A 175 -16.98 19.14 11.63
CA THR A 175 -17.32 17.92 10.88
C THR A 175 -16.67 17.99 9.50
N PRO A 176 -16.14 16.88 8.97
CA PRO A 176 -15.59 16.86 7.61
C PRO A 176 -16.60 17.34 6.55
N GLU A 177 -16.15 18.23 5.68
CA GLU A 177 -16.89 18.68 4.50
C GLU A 177 -16.36 17.94 3.27
N VAL A 178 -17.22 17.12 2.64
CA VAL A 178 -16.83 16.25 1.52
C VAL A 178 -17.77 16.48 0.35
N ALA A 179 -17.24 16.73 -0.84
CA ALA A 179 -18.03 16.84 -2.06
C ALA A 179 -18.77 15.53 -2.40
N GLU A 180 -20.01 15.63 -2.88
CA GLU A 180 -20.87 14.47 -3.18
C GLU A 180 -20.27 13.51 -4.23
N SER A 181 -19.42 14.00 -5.12
CA SER A 181 -18.75 13.20 -6.16
C SER A 181 -17.56 12.39 -5.64
N THR A 182 -17.14 12.59 -4.39
CA THR A 182 -16.01 11.91 -3.79
C THR A 182 -16.40 10.54 -3.25
N TYR A 183 -15.62 9.53 -3.61
CA TYR A 183 -15.77 8.16 -3.12
C TYR A 183 -14.94 7.95 -1.85
N ILE A 184 -15.54 7.35 -0.82
CA ILE A 184 -14.86 7.02 0.44
C ILE A 184 -15.12 5.57 0.84
N ALA A 185 -14.11 4.70 0.72
CA ALA A 185 -14.24 3.32 1.12
C ALA A 185 -14.75 3.18 2.57
N GLU A 186 -15.58 2.17 2.82
CA GLU A 186 -16.31 1.98 4.09
C GLU A 186 -15.42 1.98 5.35
N THR A 187 -14.20 1.46 5.22
CA THR A 187 -13.23 1.35 6.33
C THR A 187 -12.37 2.60 6.51
N ALA A 188 -12.51 3.62 5.65
CA ALA A 188 -11.84 4.89 5.82
C ALA A 188 -12.50 5.72 6.94
N GLU A 189 -11.68 6.41 7.74
CA GLU A 189 -12.14 7.24 8.86
C GLU A 189 -11.58 8.66 8.73
N ILE A 190 -12.47 9.65 8.82
CA ILE A 190 -12.15 11.06 8.62
C ILE A 190 -12.80 11.88 9.74
N ASN A 191 -12.04 12.81 10.34
CA ASN A 191 -12.52 13.60 11.46
C ASN A 191 -12.01 15.03 11.51
N GLY A 192 -12.76 15.89 12.21
CA GLY A 192 -12.36 17.25 12.51
C GLY A 192 -12.43 18.19 11.31
N ASP A 193 -11.49 19.14 11.24
CA ASP A 193 -11.46 20.22 10.25
C ASP A 193 -10.84 19.73 8.93
N VAL A 194 -11.63 18.96 8.16
CA VAL A 194 -11.22 18.35 6.89
C VAL A 194 -12.16 18.84 5.79
N ILE A 195 -11.60 19.29 4.68
CA ILE A 195 -12.33 19.66 3.46
C ILE A 195 -11.80 18.79 2.31
N ILE A 196 -12.70 18.13 1.58
CA ILE A 196 -12.37 17.28 0.43
C ILE A 196 -13.17 17.71 -0.79
N GLY A 197 -12.44 18.11 -1.84
CA GLY A 197 -12.99 18.54 -3.12
C GLY A 197 -13.63 17.42 -3.93
N GLU A 198 -13.93 17.71 -5.19
CA GLU A 198 -14.69 16.84 -6.08
C GLU A 198 -13.86 15.66 -6.63
N ASN A 199 -14.56 14.57 -6.95
CA ASN A 199 -14.02 13.41 -7.67
C ASN A 199 -12.79 12.77 -7.00
N CYS A 200 -12.63 12.94 -5.69
CA CYS A 200 -11.57 12.27 -4.95
C CYS A 200 -11.90 10.79 -4.71
N LYS A 201 -10.87 9.97 -4.51
CA LYS A 201 -11.00 8.55 -4.20
C LYS A 201 -10.20 8.24 -2.93
N ILE A 202 -10.91 7.93 -1.84
CA ILE A 202 -10.32 7.58 -0.55
C ILE A 202 -10.46 6.07 -0.34
N ALA A 203 -9.35 5.35 -0.28
CA ALA A 203 -9.31 3.89 -0.18
C ALA A 203 -9.55 3.35 1.23
N GLY A 204 -9.66 2.02 1.33
CA GLY A 204 -9.91 1.32 2.58
C GLY A 204 -8.82 1.56 3.62
N GLY A 205 -9.22 1.67 4.88
CA GLY A 205 -8.31 1.85 6.02
C GLY A 205 -7.63 3.21 6.11
N VAL A 206 -7.85 4.13 5.15
CA VAL A 206 -7.30 5.49 5.21
C VAL A 206 -7.79 6.21 6.46
N LYS A 207 -6.87 6.94 7.10
CA LYS A 207 -7.17 7.81 8.25
C LYS A 207 -6.81 9.25 7.92
N ILE A 208 -7.77 10.15 7.99
CA ILE A 208 -7.55 11.59 7.81
C ILE A 208 -7.99 12.31 9.08
N VAL A 209 -7.01 12.87 9.79
CA VAL A 209 -7.21 13.44 11.11
C VAL A 209 -7.00 14.96 11.04
N GLY A 210 -8.09 15.71 11.01
CA GLY A 210 -8.12 17.18 11.08
C GLY A 210 -8.12 17.71 12.51
N ASN A 211 -7.48 17.01 13.44
CA ASN A 211 -7.30 17.44 14.81
C ASN A 211 -5.92 18.08 14.95
N ALA A 212 -5.85 19.39 15.28
CA ALA A 212 -4.73 20.01 16.01
C ALA A 212 -4.67 21.56 15.95
N HIS A 213 -5.64 22.33 15.43
CA HIS A 213 -5.57 23.80 15.19
C HIS A 213 -5.27 24.22 13.74
N GLY A 214 -5.27 23.30 12.78
CA GLY A 214 -5.33 23.69 11.37
C GLY A 214 -6.04 22.67 10.48
N PRO A 215 -6.48 23.10 9.29
CA PRO A 215 -7.29 22.26 8.42
C PRO A 215 -6.43 21.27 7.62
N VAL A 216 -7.04 20.12 7.32
CA VAL A 216 -6.66 19.29 6.16
C VAL A 216 -7.51 19.75 4.99
N ILE A 217 -6.87 20.28 3.94
CA ILE A 217 -7.55 20.76 2.74
C ILE A 217 -7.09 19.90 1.57
N ILE A 218 -8.03 19.18 0.97
CA ILE A 218 -7.81 18.30 -0.16
C ILE A 218 -8.57 18.86 -1.35
N GLY A 219 -7.84 19.12 -2.44
CA GLY A 219 -8.37 19.62 -3.70
C GLY A 219 -9.20 18.59 -4.46
N ASN A 220 -9.26 18.72 -5.78
CA ASN A 220 -10.06 17.86 -6.65
C ASN A 220 -9.24 16.72 -7.24
N ASN A 221 -9.91 15.63 -7.62
CA ASN A 221 -9.29 14.49 -8.30
C ASN A 221 -8.11 13.87 -7.52
N VAL A 222 -8.11 13.96 -6.18
CA VAL A 222 -7.06 13.41 -5.32
C VAL A 222 -7.35 11.95 -4.98
N HIS A 223 -6.35 11.09 -5.12
CA HIS A 223 -6.46 9.67 -4.77
C HIS A 223 -5.58 9.36 -3.56
N ILE A 224 -6.18 8.82 -2.50
CA ILE A 224 -5.48 8.43 -1.27
C ILE A 224 -5.71 6.94 -1.04
N LEU A 225 -4.63 6.16 -1.13
CA LEU A 225 -4.69 4.71 -1.18
C LEU A 225 -4.58 4.04 0.19
N GLU A 226 -4.74 2.72 0.17
CA GLU A 226 -5.04 1.85 1.30
C GLU A 226 -4.13 2.07 2.50
N ASN A 227 -4.70 2.11 3.69
CA ASN A 227 -3.97 2.21 4.97
C ASN A 227 -3.05 3.44 5.10
N SER A 228 -3.21 4.47 4.27
CA SER A 228 -2.48 5.73 4.39
C SER A 228 -3.03 6.61 5.52
N VAL A 229 -2.14 7.37 6.14
CA VAL A 229 -2.46 8.23 7.30
C VAL A 229 -2.08 9.67 6.99
N LEU A 230 -3.07 10.56 7.12
CA LEU A 230 -2.94 11.98 6.97
C LEU A 230 -3.24 12.66 8.30
N HIS A 231 -2.30 13.47 8.77
CA HIS A 231 -2.39 14.16 10.06
C HIS A 231 -1.54 15.45 10.03
N LEU A 232 -1.62 16.26 11.08
CA LEU A 232 -0.83 17.49 11.21
C LEU A 232 -0.56 17.82 12.67
N LEU A 233 0.50 18.58 12.92
CA LEU A 233 0.76 19.17 14.24
C LEU A 233 -0.07 20.45 14.48
N PRO A 234 -0.15 20.91 15.74
CA PRO A 234 -0.71 22.21 16.02
C PRO A 234 -0.07 23.37 15.25
N ASP A 235 -0.91 24.35 14.90
CA ASP A 235 -0.55 25.56 14.15
C ASP A 235 0.02 25.30 12.74
N ASN A 236 -0.23 24.11 12.19
CA ASN A 236 0.17 23.73 10.84
C ASN A 236 -1.06 23.45 9.95
N LYS A 237 -0.86 23.28 8.64
CA LYS A 237 -1.90 22.85 7.69
C LYS A 237 -1.39 21.70 6.86
N LEU A 238 -2.30 20.80 6.49
CA LEU A 238 -2.05 19.83 5.41
C LEU A 238 -2.83 20.29 4.18
N ILE A 239 -2.12 20.69 3.14
CA ILE A 239 -2.72 21.17 1.89
C ILE A 239 -2.33 20.21 0.78
N ILE A 240 -3.33 19.61 0.15
CA ILE A 240 -3.15 18.70 -0.98
C ILE A 240 -3.88 19.31 -2.17
N LYS A 241 -3.14 19.68 -3.21
CA LYS A 241 -3.69 20.26 -4.43
C LYS A 241 -4.28 19.20 -5.36
N ASP A 242 -4.79 19.66 -6.49
CA ASP A 242 -5.51 18.84 -7.44
C ASP A 242 -4.62 17.76 -8.09
N ASN A 243 -5.23 16.64 -8.47
CA ASN A 243 -4.61 15.53 -9.18
C ASN A 243 -3.45 14.85 -8.44
N VAL A 244 -3.31 15.05 -7.13
CA VAL A 244 -2.32 14.35 -6.29
C VAL A 244 -2.70 12.88 -6.12
N THR A 245 -1.71 12.00 -6.17
CA THR A 245 -1.87 10.57 -5.82
C THR A 245 -0.98 10.20 -4.64
N ILE A 246 -1.57 9.65 -3.58
CA ILE A 246 -0.89 9.15 -2.40
C ILE A 246 -1.04 7.63 -2.35
N GLY A 247 0.07 6.91 -2.55
CA GLY A 247 0.16 5.46 -2.55
C GLY A 247 -0.16 4.82 -1.19
N PRO A 248 -0.37 3.50 -1.16
CA PRO A 248 -0.80 2.78 0.03
C PRO A 248 0.26 2.81 1.14
N GLY A 249 -0.20 2.84 2.39
CA GLY A 249 0.64 2.82 3.59
C GLY A 249 1.49 4.07 3.78
N SER A 250 1.26 5.13 3.00
CA SER A 250 2.01 6.37 3.10
C SER A 250 1.55 7.21 4.29
N ILE A 251 2.48 7.96 4.85
CA ILE A 251 2.23 8.87 5.98
C ILE A 251 2.53 10.29 5.52
N VAL A 252 1.51 11.15 5.50
CA VAL A 252 1.64 12.54 5.06
C VAL A 252 1.25 13.46 6.20
N HIS A 253 2.21 14.25 6.67
CA HIS A 253 2.09 15.05 7.87
C HIS A 253 2.25 16.53 7.58
N GLY A 254 1.21 17.35 7.84
CA GLY A 254 1.28 18.82 7.89
C GLY A 254 2.15 19.49 6.80
N THR A 255 1.98 19.08 5.55
CA THR A 255 2.81 19.52 4.41
C THR A 255 1.94 20.19 3.35
N THR A 256 2.56 20.88 2.40
CA THR A 256 1.89 21.24 1.14
C THR A 256 2.34 20.29 0.04
N LEU A 257 1.39 19.65 -0.64
CA LEU A 257 1.60 18.89 -1.87
C LEU A 257 0.97 19.68 -3.01
N GLU A 258 1.79 20.15 -3.95
CA GLU A 258 1.34 20.86 -5.14
C GLU A 258 0.69 19.90 -6.17
N GLU A 259 0.16 20.47 -7.26
CA GLU A 259 -0.60 19.71 -8.26
C GLU A 259 0.25 18.58 -8.87
N ASN A 260 -0.41 17.48 -9.25
CA ASN A 260 0.21 16.33 -9.93
C ASN A 260 1.36 15.64 -9.16
N VAL A 261 1.49 15.89 -7.84
CA VAL A 261 2.45 15.18 -7.00
C VAL A 261 2.06 13.70 -6.89
N VAL A 262 3.06 12.82 -6.98
CA VAL A 262 2.92 11.38 -6.74
C VAL A 262 3.75 10.97 -5.52
N ILE A 263 3.08 10.47 -4.49
CA ILE A 263 3.71 9.82 -3.34
C ILE A 263 3.57 8.31 -3.54
N GLU A 264 4.66 7.59 -3.76
CA GLU A 264 4.63 6.13 -3.93
C GLU A 264 4.47 5.39 -2.59
N SER A 265 4.17 4.09 -2.65
CA SER A 265 3.83 3.24 -1.51
C SER A 265 4.79 3.35 -0.33
N GLY A 266 4.24 3.49 0.87
CA GLY A 266 4.99 3.50 2.13
C GLY A 266 5.93 4.69 2.34
N ALA A 267 5.83 5.74 1.51
CA ALA A 267 6.63 6.95 1.69
C ALA A 267 6.10 7.80 2.86
N ILE A 268 7.00 8.54 3.49
CA ILE A 268 6.73 9.38 4.65
C ILE A 268 7.13 10.82 4.30
N VAL A 269 6.19 11.75 4.42
CA VAL A 269 6.41 13.19 4.23
C VAL A 269 6.10 13.93 5.52
N CYS A 270 7.14 14.50 6.13
CA CYS A 270 7.03 15.15 7.43
C CYS A 270 6.61 16.63 7.36
N ASP A 271 6.22 17.16 8.52
CA ASP A 271 5.68 18.51 8.71
C ASP A 271 6.47 19.65 8.06
N TYR A 272 5.74 20.70 7.71
CA TYR A 272 6.26 21.97 7.20
C TYR A 272 7.06 21.81 5.91
N SER A 273 6.94 20.66 5.25
CA SER A 273 7.54 20.43 3.95
C SER A 273 6.67 21.01 2.86
N HIS A 274 7.28 21.22 1.70
CA HIS A 274 6.62 21.68 0.50
C HIS A 274 7.11 20.83 -0.67
N ILE A 275 6.18 20.08 -1.27
CA ILE A 275 6.47 19.19 -2.40
C ILE A 275 5.97 19.88 -3.65
N GLY A 276 6.90 20.35 -4.48
CA GLY A 276 6.61 21.13 -5.67
C GLY A 276 5.82 20.36 -6.73
N GLU A 277 5.21 21.10 -7.64
CA GLU A 277 4.32 20.58 -8.67
C GLU A 277 4.98 19.43 -9.45
N ASN A 278 4.21 18.39 -9.74
CA ASN A 278 4.66 17.26 -10.55
C ASN A 278 5.90 16.53 -9.99
N ALA A 279 6.21 16.67 -8.70
CA ALA A 279 7.29 15.91 -8.06
C ALA A 279 6.87 14.47 -7.76
N THR A 280 7.86 13.58 -7.62
CA THR A 280 7.66 12.18 -7.23
C THR A 280 8.45 11.87 -5.96
N ILE A 281 7.76 11.38 -4.94
CA ILE A 281 8.39 10.82 -3.75
C ILE A 281 8.37 9.30 -3.89
N LYS A 282 9.53 8.68 -4.13
CA LYS A 282 9.66 7.25 -4.42
C LYS A 282 9.29 6.35 -3.24
N ALA A 283 8.93 5.10 -3.52
CA ALA A 283 8.43 4.16 -2.53
C ALA A 283 9.35 4.05 -1.31
N GLY A 284 8.76 4.09 -0.11
CA GLY A 284 9.48 4.01 1.15
C GLY A 284 10.46 5.17 1.41
N SER A 285 10.38 6.28 0.69
CA SER A 285 11.26 7.42 0.96
C SER A 285 10.81 8.20 2.20
N LEU A 286 11.74 8.89 2.85
CA LEU A 286 11.47 9.80 3.96
C LEU A 286 11.87 11.23 3.59
N VAL A 287 10.87 12.08 3.38
CA VAL A 287 11.08 13.54 3.31
C VAL A 287 11.04 14.08 4.72
N GLN A 288 12.19 14.60 5.18
CA GLN A 288 12.33 15.18 6.51
C GLN A 288 11.52 16.46 6.65
N GLN A 289 11.20 16.85 7.89
CA GLN A 289 10.46 18.09 8.17
C GLN A 289 11.15 19.32 7.58
N ARG A 290 10.36 20.34 7.21
CA ARG A 290 10.82 21.64 6.71
C ARG A 290 11.67 21.54 5.44
N LYS A 291 11.41 20.54 4.60
CA LYS A 291 12.10 20.36 3.31
C LYS A 291 11.26 20.92 2.17
N THR A 292 11.94 21.54 1.22
CA THR A 292 11.36 21.86 -0.09
C THR A 292 11.89 20.83 -1.09
N VAL A 293 10.98 20.17 -1.79
CA VAL A 293 11.27 19.38 -2.99
C VAL A 293 10.85 20.24 -4.17
N GLU A 294 11.79 20.47 -5.10
CA GLU A 294 11.54 21.32 -6.27
C GLU A 294 10.51 20.70 -7.22
N ALA A 295 9.86 21.54 -8.02
CA ALA A 295 8.93 21.08 -9.04
C ALA A 295 9.61 20.11 -10.01
N ASN A 296 8.87 19.07 -10.41
CA ASN A 296 9.32 17.96 -11.23
C ASN A 296 10.40 17.06 -10.61
N SER A 297 10.89 17.32 -9.39
CA SER A 297 11.96 16.49 -8.82
C SER A 297 11.45 15.09 -8.47
N ILE A 298 12.28 14.08 -8.78
CA ILE A 298 12.12 12.71 -8.31
C ILE A 298 13.08 12.53 -7.15
N VAL A 299 12.56 12.23 -5.96
CA VAL A 299 13.38 12.01 -4.76
C VAL A 299 13.21 10.59 -4.23
N GLU A 300 14.31 10.01 -3.78
CA GLU A 300 14.35 8.65 -3.23
C GLU A 300 15.25 8.58 -1.99
N GLY A 301 14.90 7.70 -1.05
CA GLY A 301 15.78 7.27 0.02
C GLY A 301 15.30 7.62 1.42
N PHE A 302 16.07 7.18 2.43
CA PHE A 302 15.76 7.37 3.84
C PHE A 302 17.01 7.89 4.58
N PRO A 303 17.27 9.21 4.62
CA PRO A 303 16.42 10.31 4.13
C PRO A 303 16.47 10.48 2.60
N ALA A 304 15.41 11.07 2.05
CA ALA A 304 15.22 11.25 0.62
C ALA A 304 16.17 12.30 0.02
N LYS A 305 16.66 12.04 -1.18
CA LYS A 305 17.48 12.95 -2.00
C LYS A 305 16.98 12.97 -3.44
N GLU A 306 17.19 14.08 -4.14
CA GLU A 306 16.90 14.15 -5.58
C GLU A 306 17.77 13.18 -6.36
N ILE A 307 17.14 12.39 -7.22
CA ILE A 307 17.78 11.41 -8.10
C ILE A 307 17.49 11.66 -9.58
N GLY A 308 16.58 12.58 -9.89
CA GLY A 308 16.17 12.88 -11.25
C GLY A 308 15.02 13.86 -11.31
N LYS A 309 14.47 14.05 -12.51
CA LYS A 309 13.32 14.92 -12.76
C LYS A 309 12.33 14.28 -13.73
N ASN A 310 11.06 14.58 -13.54
CA ASN A 310 10.00 14.29 -14.49
C ASN A 310 10.12 15.24 -15.68
N GLU A 311 10.15 14.69 -16.90
CA GLU A 311 10.21 15.48 -18.13
C GLU A 311 8.84 15.92 -18.64
N LYS A 312 7.78 15.29 -18.14
CA LYS A 312 6.39 15.51 -18.53
C LYS A 312 5.52 15.50 -17.28
N THR A 313 4.32 16.07 -17.39
CA THR A 313 3.28 15.88 -16.37
C THR A 313 3.06 14.39 -16.16
N GLN A 314 3.15 13.96 -14.92
CA GLN A 314 2.93 12.57 -14.54
C GLN A 314 1.49 12.19 -14.83
N GLU A 315 1.33 11.05 -15.50
CA GLU A 315 0.04 10.39 -15.54
C GLU A 315 -0.24 9.76 -14.17
N ARG A 316 -1.53 9.58 -13.86
CA ARG A 316 -1.92 8.89 -12.65
C ARG A 316 -1.33 7.47 -12.66
N PRO A 317 -0.65 7.02 -11.59
CA PRO A 317 -0.06 5.70 -11.55
C PRO A 317 -1.09 4.59 -11.81
N SER A 318 -0.68 3.56 -12.55
CA SER A 318 -1.58 2.47 -12.99
C SER A 318 -2.26 1.74 -11.84
N TRP A 319 -1.64 1.72 -10.66
CA TRP A 319 -2.15 1.12 -9.42
C TRP A 319 -3.13 2.00 -8.65
N SER A 320 -3.32 3.26 -9.05
CA SER A 320 -4.35 4.12 -8.48
C SER A 320 -5.75 3.69 -8.93
N PHE A 321 -6.80 4.29 -8.38
CA PHE A 321 -8.16 4.06 -8.88
C PHE A 321 -8.29 4.49 -10.35
N ARG A 322 -9.02 3.67 -11.12
CA ARG A 322 -9.52 4.01 -12.45
C ARG A 322 -10.92 4.63 -12.38
#